data_AF-A0A3N2MVI5-F1
#
_entry.id   AF-A0A3N2MVI5-F1
#
_cell.length_a   1.000
_cell.length_b   1.000
_cell.length_c   1.000
_cell.angle_alpha   90.00
_cell.angle_beta   90.00
_cell.angle_gamma   90.00
#
_symmetry.space_group_name_H-M   'P 1'
#
loop_
_entity.id
_entity.type
_entity.pdbx_description
1 polymer ?
#
loop_
_entity_poly.entity_id
_entity_poly.type
_entity_poly.pdbx_seq_one_letter_code
_entity_poly.pdbx_strand_id
1 'polypeptide(L)'
;MKLTKFLISLPPCIFSVVCIIAVLYLTLVPRPLPDMDIPLFPGADKVVHAIMMMGVMLCLAFDYMRKKRNPQEKAPLVILLLFLIATIAFGGAIELLQGLMAMGRGEDIYDFIADAAGAIIGFIITVVAWRRTLIWLQGCN
;
A
#
# COMPACT_ATOMS: atom_id res chain seq x y z
N MET A 1 -3.66 27.98 2.04
CA MET A 1 -3.96 26.98 3.09
C MET A 1 -2.77 26.04 3.19
N LYS A 2 -2.16 25.81 4.37
CA LYS A 2 -1.01 24.89 4.48
C LYS A 2 -1.46 23.49 4.01
N LEU A 3 -0.74 22.86 3.08
CA LEU A 3 -1.05 21.55 2.48
C LEU A 3 -1.43 20.50 3.53
N THR A 4 -0.76 20.49 4.68
CA THR A 4 -1.02 19.57 5.78
C THR A 4 -2.42 19.72 6.39
N LYS A 5 -2.95 20.95 6.50
CA LYS A 5 -4.32 21.18 6.97
C LYS A 5 -5.36 20.63 5.99
N PHE A 6 -5.11 20.77 4.69
CA PHE A 6 -5.94 20.16 3.66
C PHE A 6 -5.93 18.64 3.78
N LEU A 7 -4.75 18.02 3.87
CA LEU A 7 -4.60 16.57 4.01
C LEU A 7 -5.31 16.03 5.26
N ILE A 8 -5.20 16.71 6.41
CA ILE A 8 -5.87 16.29 7.65
C ILE A 8 -7.40 16.40 7.54
N SER A 9 -7.91 17.40 6.81
CA SER A 9 -9.36 17.63 6.65
C SER A 9 -10.10 16.59 5.80
N LEU A 10 -9.37 15.79 5.01
CA LEU A 10 -9.98 14.76 4.19
C LEU A 10 -10.64 13.66 5.06
N PRO A 11 -11.62 12.91 4.52
CA PRO A 11 -12.19 11.77 5.23
C PRO A 11 -11.13 10.78 5.73
N PRO A 12 -11.40 10.09 6.86
CA PRO A 12 -10.56 8.99 7.31
C PRO A 12 -10.44 7.90 6.23
N CYS A 13 -9.26 7.26 6.14
CA CYS A 13 -9.02 6.08 5.30
C CYS A 13 -9.11 6.31 3.78
N ILE A 14 -9.25 7.56 3.32
CA ILE A 14 -9.44 7.85 1.90
C ILE A 14 -8.24 7.41 1.04
N PHE A 15 -7.01 7.54 1.54
CA PHE A 15 -5.81 7.14 0.80
C PHE A 15 -5.76 5.62 0.69
N SER A 16 -6.04 4.91 1.79
CA SER A 16 -6.12 3.45 1.79
C SER A 16 -7.18 2.94 0.83
N VAL A 17 -8.39 3.50 0.86
CA VAL A 17 -9.51 3.07 0.01
C VAL A 17 -9.18 3.28 -1.47
N VAL A 18 -8.72 4.47 -1.84
CA VAL A 18 -8.35 4.78 -3.23
C VAL A 18 -7.22 3.85 -3.71
N CYS A 19 -6.20 3.63 -2.87
CA CYS A 19 -5.09 2.75 -3.19
C CYS A 19 -5.55 1.29 -3.38
N ILE A 20 -6.37 0.77 -2.47
CA ILE A 20 -6.92 -0.60 -2.55
C ILE A 20 -7.77 -0.77 -3.82
N ILE A 21 -8.63 0.20 -4.15
CA ILE A 21 -9.43 0.15 -5.37
C ILE A 21 -8.53 0.13 -6.61
N ALA A 22 -7.49 0.97 -6.64
CA ALA A 22 -6.54 0.99 -7.74
C ALA A 22 -5.80 -0.35 -7.88
N VAL A 23 -5.35 -0.94 -6.77
CA VAL A 23 -4.69 -2.25 -6.77
C VAL A 23 -5.63 -3.34 -7.29
N LEU A 24 -6.86 -3.42 -6.78
CA LEU A 24 -7.85 -4.40 -7.26
C LEU A 24 -8.16 -4.24 -8.75
N TYR A 25 -8.26 -2.99 -9.24
CA TYR A 25 -8.45 -2.73 -10.66
C TYR A 25 -7.26 -3.23 -11.49
N LEU A 26 -6.03 -2.92 -11.07
CA LEU A 26 -4.81 -3.31 -11.79
C LEU A 26 -4.51 -4.81 -11.75
N THR A 27 -4.94 -5.52 -10.71
CA THR A 27 -4.67 -6.96 -10.55
C THR A 27 -5.78 -7.83 -11.08
N LEU A 28 -7.06 -7.49 -10.84
CA LEU A 28 -8.19 -8.37 -11.14
C LEU A 28 -8.85 -8.10 -12.50
N VAL A 29 -8.75 -6.89 -13.05
CA VAL A 29 -9.36 -6.58 -14.36
C VAL A 29 -8.46 -7.08 -15.48
N PRO A 30 -8.96 -7.87 -16.45
CA PRO A 30 -8.18 -8.27 -17.62
C PRO A 30 -7.82 -7.06 -18.46
N ARG A 31 -6.52 -6.89 -18.79
CA ARG A 31 -5.99 -5.77 -19.59
C ARG A 31 -6.47 -4.39 -19.10
N PRO A 32 -6.09 -3.99 -17.87
CA PRO A 32 -6.59 -2.75 -17.26
C PRO A 32 -5.98 -1.48 -17.88
N LEU A 33 -4.89 -1.64 -18.63
CA LEU A 33 -4.13 -0.59 -19.29
C LEU A 33 -4.18 -0.79 -20.81
N PRO A 34 -4.12 0.30 -21.60
CA PRO A 34 -4.00 0.18 -23.05
C PRO A 34 -2.70 -0.54 -23.43
N ASP A 35 -2.70 -1.19 -24.58
CA ASP A 35 -1.50 -1.82 -25.12
C ASP A 35 -0.42 -0.75 -25.31
N MET A 36 0.64 -0.85 -24.52
CA MET A 36 1.77 0.08 -24.53
C MET A 36 2.99 -0.72 -24.96
N ASP A 37 3.62 -0.34 -26.08
CA ASP A 37 4.86 -0.94 -26.57
C ASP A 37 6.09 -0.49 -25.75
N ILE A 38 5.99 -0.58 -24.42
CA ILE A 38 7.12 -0.37 -23.52
C ILE A 38 7.74 -1.74 -23.25
N PRO A 39 8.95 -2.04 -23.74
CA PRO A 39 9.62 -3.28 -23.42
C PRO A 39 9.96 -3.30 -21.92
N LEU A 40 9.14 -3.99 -21.13
CA LEU A 40 9.42 -4.27 -19.73
C LEU A 40 10.43 -5.42 -19.62
N PHE A 41 11.28 -5.38 -18.60
CA PHE A 41 12.23 -6.46 -18.31
C PHE A 41 11.50 -7.69 -17.74
N PRO A 42 12.05 -8.91 -17.90
CA PRO A 42 11.46 -10.11 -17.30
C PRO A 42 11.29 -9.96 -15.78
N GLY A 43 10.07 -10.17 -15.26
CA GLY A 43 9.76 -10.04 -13.84
C GLY A 43 9.39 -8.62 -13.38
N ALA A 44 9.18 -7.66 -14.30
CA ALA A 44 8.71 -6.33 -13.95
C ALA A 44 7.33 -6.33 -13.26
N ASP A 45 6.48 -7.29 -13.62
CA ASP A 45 5.22 -7.63 -12.94
C ASP A 45 5.40 -7.77 -11.43
N LYS A 46 6.41 -8.54 -10.98
CA LYS A 46 6.70 -8.77 -9.56
C LYS A 46 7.10 -7.48 -8.84
N VAL A 47 7.87 -6.62 -9.51
CA VAL A 47 8.23 -5.32 -8.96
C VAL A 47 6.98 -4.44 -8.78
N VAL A 48 6.05 -4.49 -9.74
CA VAL A 48 4.77 -3.77 -9.62
C VAL A 48 3.94 -4.32 -8.46
N HIS A 49 3.85 -5.63 -8.27
CA HIS A 49 3.20 -6.28 -7.11
C HIS A 49 3.79 -5.79 -5.78
N ALA A 50 5.12 -5.81 -5.65
CA ALA A 50 5.80 -5.27 -4.48
C ALA A 50 5.48 -3.78 -4.25
N ILE A 51 5.49 -2.96 -5.31
CA ILE A 51 5.15 -1.52 -5.19
C ILE A 51 3.69 -1.32 -4.77
N MET A 52 2.76 -2.12 -5.30
CA MET A 52 1.35 -2.04 -4.96
C MET A 52 1.12 -2.32 -3.47
N MET A 53 1.66 -3.42 -2.94
CA MET A 53 1.50 -3.76 -1.53
C MET A 53 2.27 -2.83 -0.59
N MET A 54 3.43 -2.32 -1.02
CA MET A 54 4.11 -1.24 -0.33
C MET A 54 3.20 -0.01 -0.23
N GLY A 55 2.54 0.37 -1.33
CA GLY A 55 1.60 1.50 -1.39
C GLY A 55 0.42 1.33 -0.43
N VAL A 56 -0.20 0.15 -0.40
CA VAL A 56 -1.30 -0.17 0.52
C VAL A 56 -0.85 0.00 1.98
N MET A 57 0.30 -0.58 2.35
CA MET A 57 0.85 -0.48 3.70
C MET A 57 1.14 0.97 4.10
N LEU A 58 1.76 1.75 3.20
CA LEU A 58 2.04 3.17 3.42
C LEU A 58 0.75 3.99 3.57
N CYS A 59 -0.28 3.72 2.77
CA CYS A 59 -1.55 4.44 2.84
C CYS A 59 -2.29 4.15 4.15
N LEU A 60 -2.35 2.88 4.58
CA LEU A 60 -2.91 2.49 5.89
C LEU A 60 -2.21 3.20 7.04
N ALA A 61 -0.87 3.19 7.03
CA ALA A 61 -0.07 3.89 8.03
C ALA A 61 -0.34 5.40 8.01
N PHE A 62 -0.35 6.03 6.83
CA PHE A 62 -0.55 7.46 6.67
C PHE A 62 -1.93 7.92 7.15
N ASP A 63 -3.00 7.21 6.78
CA ASP A 63 -4.35 7.51 7.25
C ASP A 63 -4.50 7.34 8.77
N TYR A 64 -3.76 6.41 9.36
CA TYR A 64 -3.69 6.26 10.80
C TYR A 64 -2.89 7.41 11.46
N MET A 65 -1.76 7.82 10.88
CA MET A 65 -0.93 8.93 11.38
C MET A 65 -1.66 10.27 11.37
N ARG A 66 -2.48 10.53 10.34
CA ARG A 66 -3.28 11.76 10.22
C ARG A 66 -4.23 12.01 11.39
N LYS A 67 -4.60 10.96 12.14
CA LYS A 67 -5.47 11.05 13.32
C LYS A 67 -4.69 11.42 14.59
N LYS A 68 -3.36 11.37 14.57
CA LYS A 68 -2.50 11.65 15.71
C LYS A 68 -2.28 13.14 15.90
N ARG A 69 -2.43 13.59 17.15
CA ARG A 69 -2.32 15.02 17.54
C ARG A 69 -1.01 15.37 18.22
N ASN A 70 -0.27 14.38 18.73
CA ASN A 70 1.01 14.61 19.40
C ASN A 70 2.17 14.17 18.48
N PRO A 71 3.13 15.07 18.16
CA PRO A 71 4.19 14.78 17.19
C PRO A 71 5.31 13.91 17.78
N GLN A 72 5.31 13.74 19.11
CA GLN A 72 6.26 12.89 19.84
C GLN A 72 5.71 11.48 20.08
N GLU A 73 4.51 11.16 19.57
CA GLU A 73 3.99 9.79 19.65
C GLU A 73 4.90 8.81 18.91
N LYS A 74 5.33 7.76 19.61
CA LYS A 74 6.10 6.66 19.03
C LYS A 74 5.24 5.85 18.05
N ALA A 75 5.91 5.15 17.13
CA ALA A 75 5.24 4.22 16.22
C ALA A 75 4.52 3.12 17.01
N PRO A 76 3.20 2.95 16.85
CA PRO A 76 2.47 1.90 17.56
C PRO A 76 2.69 0.57 16.84
N LEU A 77 3.78 -0.11 17.18
CA LEU A 77 4.24 -1.32 16.50
C LEU A 77 3.17 -2.41 16.39
N VAL A 78 2.35 -2.61 17.43
CA VAL A 78 1.25 -3.60 17.39
C VAL A 78 0.27 -3.30 16.26
N ILE A 79 -0.14 -2.03 16.09
CA ILE A 79 -1.08 -1.63 15.04
C ILE A 79 -0.42 -1.74 13.66
N LEU A 80 0.85 -1.34 13.54
CA LEU A 80 1.59 -1.47 12.28
C LEU A 80 1.80 -2.94 11.88
N LEU A 81 2.00 -3.84 12.84
CA LEU A 81 2.07 -5.28 12.59
C LEU A 81 0.73 -5.84 12.12
N LEU A 82 -0.39 -5.37 12.68
CA LEU A 82 -1.72 -5.74 12.19
C LEU A 82 -1.94 -5.28 10.74
N PHE A 83 -1.50 -4.06 10.39
CA PHE A 83 -1.56 -3.57 9.01
C PHE A 83 -0.67 -4.39 8.06
N LEU A 84 0.54 -4.77 8.51
CA LEU A 84 1.44 -5.62 7.75
C LEU A 84 0.78 -6.98 7.45
N ILE A 85 0.27 -7.66 8.48
CA ILE A 85 -0.40 -8.96 8.35
C ILE A 85 -1.62 -8.84 7.43
N ALA A 86 -2.44 -7.79 7.60
CA ALA A 86 -3.60 -7.55 6.75
C ALA A 86 -3.21 -7.31 5.29
N THR A 87 -2.12 -6.59 5.03
CA THR A 87 -1.63 -6.30 3.66
C THR A 87 -1.09 -7.56 2.99
N ILE A 88 -0.34 -8.40 3.73
CA ILE A 88 0.13 -9.70 3.21
C ILE A 88 -1.04 -10.63 2.91
N ALA A 89 -2.01 -10.72 3.84
CA ALA A 89 -3.21 -11.52 3.63
C ALA A 89 -4.04 -11.01 2.45
N PHE A 90 -4.08 -9.70 2.22
CA PHE A 90 -4.75 -9.08 1.08
C PHE A 90 -4.09 -9.45 -0.26
N GLY A 91 -2.75 -9.40 -0.36
CA GLY A 91 -2.03 -9.89 -1.55
C GLY A 91 -2.32 -11.37 -1.83
N GLY A 92 -2.24 -12.22 -0.80
CA GLY A 92 -2.60 -13.64 -0.94
C GLY A 92 -4.05 -13.88 -1.36
N ALA A 93 -5.00 -13.07 -0.87
CA ALA A 93 -6.40 -13.14 -1.29
C ALA A 93 -6.57 -12.72 -2.76
N ILE A 94 -5.83 -11.71 -3.23
CA ILE A 94 -5.81 -11.31 -4.64
C ILE A 94 -5.32 -12.47 -5.53
N GLU A 95 -4.23 -13.14 -5.15
CA GLU A 95 -3.68 -14.28 -5.91
C GLU A 95 -4.67 -15.45 -6.00
N LEU A 96 -5.31 -15.80 -4.88
CA LEU A 96 -6.38 -16.81 -4.88
C LEU A 96 -7.55 -16.40 -5.79
N LEU A 97 -7.94 -15.12 -5.78
CA LEU A 97 -9.01 -14.63 -6.66
C LEU A 97 -8.60 -14.67 -8.13
N GLN A 98 -7.35 -14.35 -8.47
CA GLN A 98 -6.84 -14.48 -9.84
C GLN A 98 -6.96 -15.94 -10.33
N GLY A 99 -6.52 -16.91 -9.52
CA GLY A 99 -6.65 -18.34 -9.83
C GLY A 99 -8.11 -18.78 -10.01
N LEU A 100 -9.03 -18.31 -9.15
CA LEU A 100 -10.44 -18.70 -9.18
C LEU A 100 -11.24 -18.07 -10.34
N MET A 101 -10.87 -16.88 -10.80
CA MET A 101 -11.62 -16.17 -11.84
C MET A 101 -11.44 -16.77 -13.24
N ALA A 102 -10.39 -17.54 -13.48
CA ALA A 102 -10.08 -18.17 -14.78
C ALA A 102 -10.10 -17.20 -15.99
N MET A 103 -9.87 -15.90 -15.76
CA MET A 103 -9.92 -14.84 -16.78
C MET A 103 -8.58 -14.61 -17.51
N GLY A 104 -7.71 -15.63 -17.56
CA GLY A 104 -6.43 -15.58 -18.26
C GLY A 104 -5.24 -15.01 -17.46
N ARG A 105 -5.44 -14.65 -16.19
CA ARG A 105 -4.38 -14.31 -15.23
C ARG A 105 -4.42 -15.38 -14.13
N GLY A 106 -3.33 -16.15 -13.99
CA GLY A 106 -3.24 -17.27 -13.06
C GLY A 106 -2.58 -16.88 -11.75
N GLU A 107 -2.84 -17.66 -10.70
CA GLU A 107 -2.12 -17.56 -9.42
C GLU A 107 -0.61 -17.76 -9.63
N ASP A 108 0.23 -16.87 -9.08
CA ASP A 108 1.69 -17.01 -9.06
C ASP A 108 2.22 -16.84 -7.63
N ILE A 109 2.87 -17.89 -7.11
CA ILE A 109 3.48 -17.83 -5.78
C ILE A 109 4.59 -16.78 -5.69
N TYR A 110 5.26 -16.46 -6.81
CA TYR A 110 6.26 -15.40 -6.85
C TYR A 110 5.64 -14.02 -6.75
N ASP A 111 4.41 -13.82 -7.23
CA ASP A 111 3.66 -12.58 -7.05
C ASP A 111 3.24 -12.42 -5.59
N PHE A 112 2.82 -13.50 -4.93
CA PHE A 112 2.59 -13.48 -3.47
C PHE A 112 3.86 -13.14 -2.67
N ILE A 113 5.02 -13.70 -3.04
CA ILE A 113 6.30 -13.37 -2.40
C ILE A 113 6.64 -11.89 -2.61
N ALA A 114 6.43 -11.37 -3.82
CA ALA A 114 6.67 -9.97 -4.13
C ALA A 114 5.74 -9.04 -3.34
N ASP A 115 4.46 -9.38 -3.23
CA ASP A 115 3.46 -8.70 -2.41
C ASP A 115 3.90 -8.64 -0.93
N ALA A 116 4.35 -9.78 -0.39
CA ALA A 116 4.83 -9.86 0.99
C ALA A 116 6.09 -8.99 1.21
N ALA A 117 7.04 -9.03 0.28
CA ALA A 117 8.25 -8.21 0.32
C ALA A 117 7.90 -6.72 0.28
N GLY A 118 6.98 -6.32 -0.60
CA GLY A 118 6.46 -4.96 -0.71
C GLY A 118 5.84 -4.47 0.60
N ALA A 119 4.98 -5.27 1.21
CA ALA A 119 4.34 -4.96 2.49
C ALA A 119 5.38 -4.78 3.62
N ILE A 120 6.40 -5.65 3.70
CA ILE A 120 7.49 -5.56 4.68
C ILE A 120 8.31 -4.29 4.48
N ILE A 121 8.65 -3.95 3.23
CA ILE A 121 9.38 -2.71 2.91
C ILE A 121 8.54 -1.49 3.35
N GLY A 122 7.24 -1.46 3.04
CA GLY A 122 6.32 -0.40 3.47
C GLY A 122 6.24 -0.27 5.00
N PHE A 123 6.23 -1.39 5.72
CA PHE A 123 6.30 -1.42 7.18
C PHE A 123 7.59 -0.79 7.70
N ILE A 124 8.75 -1.20 7.17
CA ILE A 124 10.06 -0.68 7.59
C ILE A 124 10.13 0.83 7.33
N ILE A 125 9.74 1.28 6.14
CA ILE A 125 9.69 2.71 5.78
C ILE A 125 8.81 3.46 6.79
N THR A 126 7.63 2.95 7.09
CA THR A 126 6.70 3.56 8.05
C THR A 126 7.34 3.72 9.42
N VAL A 127 7.95 2.67 9.95
CA VAL A 127 8.58 2.69 11.28
C VAL A 127 9.73 3.69 11.33
N VAL A 128 10.61 3.68 10.32
CA VAL A 128 11.78 4.57 10.24
C VAL A 128 11.37 6.03 10.04
N ALA A 129 10.39 6.29 9.18
CA ALA A 129 9.94 7.64 8.86
C ALA A 129 8.91 8.20 9.86
N TRP A 130 8.37 7.37 10.76
CA TRP A 130 7.20 7.67 11.59
C TRP A 130 7.23 9.07 12.22
N ARG A 131 8.27 9.34 13.01
CA ARG A 131 8.40 10.59 13.76
C ARG A 131 8.53 11.80 12.82
N ARG A 132 9.32 11.66 11.74
CA ARG A 132 9.53 12.74 10.77
C ARG A 132 8.22 13.11 10.07
N THR A 133 7.44 12.10 9.67
CA THR A 133 6.14 12.31 9.02
C THR A 133 5.11 12.92 9.98
N LEU A 134 5.07 12.52 11.26
CA LEU A 134 4.17 13.16 12.25
C LEU A 134 4.50 14.62 12.50
N ILE A 135 5.79 14.95 12.69
CA ILE A 135 6.25 16.33 12.88
C ILE A 135 5.85 17.20 11.69
N TRP A 136 6.08 16.70 10.47
CA TRP A 136 5.69 17.36 9.23
C TRP A 136 4.18 17.57 9.14
N LEU A 137 3.38 16.53 9.40
CA LEU A 137 1.91 16.60 9.36
C LEU A 137 1.35 17.68 10.30
N GLN A 138 1.94 17.82 11.48
CA GLN A 138 1.48 18.77 12.49
C GLN A 138 2.04 20.19 12.28
N GLY A 139 3.01 20.36 11.38
CA GLY A 139 3.59 21.66 11.06
C GLY A 139 4.41 22.25 12.21
N CYS A 140 4.93 21.40 13.10
CA CYS A 140 5.89 21.75 14.13
C CYS A 140 7.30 21.74 13.52
N ASN A 141 7.68 22.82 12.82
CA ASN A 141 9.07 23.06 12.44
C ASN A 141 9.68 24.09 13.39
#